data_AF-A0A0J9Y3G8-F1
#
_entry.id   AF-A0A0J9Y3G8-F1
#
_cell.length_a   1.000
_cell.length_b   1.000
_cell.length_c   1.000
_cell.angle_alpha   90.00
_cell.angle_beta   90.00
_cell.angle_gamma   90.00
#
_symmetry.space_group_name_H-M   'P 1'
#
loop_
_entity.id
_entity.type
_entity.pdbx_description
1 polymer ?
#
loop_
_entity_poly.entity_id
_entity_poly.type
_entity_poly.pdbx_seq_one_letter_code
_entity_poly.pdbx_strand_id
1 'polypeptide(L)'
;ENVKTIISLNFPYEECLYPDSYQKKYETIQYWPIINGKTYNYMPFKITCINSFMMADCKHYATNTKECVYRLTQLCIQNCKQKNDENDRYLTHICYYRWPDGRLPLPWGRENTLAKAANTLLKLFLMVNNIYHFFSFNYH
;
A
#
# COMPACT_ATOMS: atom_id res chain seq x y z
N GLU A 1 13.18 -8.57 12.07
CA GLU A 1 11.83 -8.33 12.63
C GLU A 1 10.77 -9.15 11.86
N ASN A 2 9.72 -9.62 12.54
CA ASN A 2 8.62 -10.35 11.91
C ASN A 2 7.50 -9.40 11.43
N VAL A 3 7.86 -8.47 10.54
CA VAL A 3 6.91 -7.49 9.98
C VAL A 3 5.90 -8.21 9.08
N LYS A 4 4.60 -7.99 9.33
CA LYS A 4 3.48 -8.48 8.52
C LYS A 4 2.85 -7.40 7.66
N THR A 5 3.00 -6.14 8.05
CA THR A 5 2.43 -5.02 7.33
C THR A 5 3.34 -3.81 7.36
N ILE A 6 3.44 -3.14 6.22
CA ILE A 6 4.18 -1.90 6.03
C ILE A 6 3.17 -0.84 5.61
N ILE A 7 3.21 0.33 6.23
CA ILE A 7 2.44 1.49 5.80
C ILE A 7 3.42 2.57 5.36
N SER A 8 3.35 2.93 4.08
CA SER A 8 4.08 4.08 3.53
C SER A 8 3.12 5.24 3.43
N LEU A 9 3.47 6.35 4.08
CA LEU A 9 2.71 7.62 4.02
C LEU A 9 3.27 8.59 2.99
N ASN A 10 4.30 8.15 2.25
CA ASN A 10 5.02 8.96 1.28
C ASN A 10 4.60 8.55 -0.14
N PHE A 11 4.66 9.51 -1.07
CA PHE A 11 4.20 9.34 -2.44
C PHE A 11 5.33 8.83 -3.36
N PRO A 12 5.25 7.60 -3.89
CA PRO A 12 6.22 7.11 -4.88
C PRO A 12 6.00 7.82 -6.23
N TYR A 13 7.07 8.38 -6.80
CA TYR A 13 7.02 9.13 -8.04
C TYR A 13 6.52 8.27 -9.22
N GLU A 14 6.94 7.01 -9.23
CA GLU A 14 6.77 6.06 -10.32
C GLU A 14 5.29 5.69 -10.58
N GLU A 15 4.39 5.98 -9.64
CA GLU A 15 2.95 5.72 -9.79
C GLU A 15 2.18 6.86 -10.49
N CYS A 16 2.74 8.06 -10.58
CA CYS A 16 2.20 9.20 -11.34
C CYS A 16 0.72 9.54 -11.10
N LEU A 17 0.15 9.23 -9.92
CA LEU A 17 -1.30 9.36 -9.68
C LEU A 17 -1.80 10.82 -9.61
N TYR A 18 -0.93 11.78 -9.22
CA TYR A 18 -1.28 13.19 -9.04
C TYR A 18 -0.23 14.15 -9.60
N PRO A 19 -0.12 14.29 -10.94
CA PRO A 19 0.92 15.10 -11.57
C PRO A 19 0.83 16.60 -11.22
N ASP A 20 -0.39 17.14 -11.05
CA ASP A 20 -0.61 18.59 -10.86
C ASP A 20 -0.23 19.11 -9.46
N SER A 21 -0.19 18.22 -8.46
CA SER A 21 0.17 18.58 -7.07
C SER A 21 1.63 18.26 -6.73
N TYR A 22 2.43 17.85 -7.72
CA TYR A 22 3.73 17.23 -7.50
C TYR A 22 4.89 18.26 -7.52
N GLN A 23 5.83 18.11 -6.58
CA GLN A 23 7.13 18.79 -6.61
C GLN A 23 8.24 17.76 -6.47
N LYS A 24 9.24 17.83 -7.35
CA LYS A 24 10.38 16.90 -7.46
C LYS A 24 11.15 16.64 -6.15
N LYS A 25 11.06 17.55 -5.18
CA LYS A 25 11.72 17.44 -3.87
C LYS A 25 11.04 16.49 -2.87
N TYR A 26 9.85 15.98 -3.17
CA TYR A 26 9.12 15.02 -2.33
C TYR A 26 9.19 13.59 -2.87
N GLU A 27 10.18 13.31 -3.73
CA GLU A 27 10.43 12.00 -4.33
C GLU A 27 10.68 10.94 -3.25
N THR A 28 9.86 9.90 -3.22
CA THR A 28 10.24 8.62 -2.60
C THR A 28 10.36 7.54 -3.67
N ILE A 29 11.41 6.73 -3.55
CA ILE A 29 11.69 5.65 -4.49
C ILE A 29 10.70 4.50 -4.23
N GLN A 30 10.12 3.97 -5.29
CA GLN A 30 9.30 2.76 -5.18
C GLN A 30 10.19 1.52 -4.98
N TYR A 31 10.33 1.07 -3.73
CA TYR A 31 11.17 -0.08 -3.36
C TYR A 31 10.44 -1.44 -3.39
N TRP A 32 9.18 -1.50 -3.87
CA TRP A 32 8.40 -2.73 -3.94
C TRP A 32 7.68 -2.87 -5.30
N PRO A 33 7.45 -4.10 -5.79
CA PRO A 33 6.67 -4.31 -7.00
C PRO A 33 5.17 -4.08 -6.73
N ILE A 34 4.48 -3.38 -7.65
CA ILE A 34 3.02 -3.12 -7.58
C ILE A 34 2.22 -3.81 -8.69
N ILE A 35 2.91 -4.48 -9.63
CA ILE A 35 2.29 -5.20 -10.73
C ILE A 35 2.25 -6.67 -10.34
N ASN A 36 1.07 -7.30 -10.39
CA ASN A 36 0.91 -8.71 -10.05
C ASN A 36 1.90 -9.60 -10.83
N GLY A 37 2.58 -10.50 -10.13
CA GLY A 37 3.64 -11.36 -10.66
C GLY A 37 5.02 -10.69 -10.80
N LYS A 38 5.11 -9.36 -10.76
CA LYS A 38 6.41 -8.66 -10.87
C LYS A 38 7.26 -8.94 -9.62
N THR A 39 8.55 -9.19 -9.85
CA THR A 39 9.52 -9.52 -8.80
C THR A 39 10.67 -8.55 -8.81
N TYR A 40 11.03 -8.02 -7.63
CA TYR A 40 12.23 -7.22 -7.40
C TYR A 40 13.26 -8.06 -6.66
N ASN A 41 14.51 -8.00 -7.10
CA ASN A 41 15.62 -8.75 -6.52
C ASN A 41 16.45 -7.81 -5.64
N TYR A 42 16.43 -8.05 -4.33
CA TYR A 42 17.22 -7.34 -3.33
C TYR A 42 18.06 -8.36 -2.56
N MET A 43 19.18 -8.80 -3.15
CA MET A 43 19.97 -9.90 -2.61
C MET A 43 20.24 -9.76 -1.10
N PRO A 44 19.93 -10.78 -0.27
CA PRO A 44 19.56 -12.15 -0.66
C PRO A 44 18.06 -12.39 -0.92
N PHE A 45 17.23 -11.36 -0.85
CA PHE A 45 15.78 -11.47 -0.93
C PHE A 45 15.24 -11.29 -2.35
N LYS A 46 14.16 -12.01 -2.65
CA LYS A 46 13.28 -11.74 -3.78
C LYS A 46 11.92 -11.31 -3.24
N ILE A 47 11.38 -10.23 -3.77
CA ILE A 47 10.09 -9.69 -3.38
C ILE A 47 9.17 -9.78 -4.59
N THR A 48 8.11 -10.57 -4.50
CA THR A 48 7.13 -10.76 -5.57
C THR A 48 5.80 -10.14 -5.18
N CYS A 49 5.21 -9.39 -6.10
CA CYS A 49 3.84 -8.90 -5.94
C CYS A 49 2.85 -10.03 -6.23
N ILE A 50 2.09 -10.44 -5.23
CA ILE A 50 1.02 -11.43 -5.39
C ILE A 50 -0.21 -10.72 -5.98
N ASN A 51 -0.71 -9.72 -5.27
CA ASN A 51 -1.86 -8.91 -5.68
C ASN A 51 -1.62 -7.43 -5.36
N SER A 52 -2.28 -6.55 -6.11
CA SER A 52 -2.20 -5.10 -5.94
C SER A 52 -3.53 -4.46 -6.29
N PHE A 53 -4.07 -3.67 -5.37
CA PHE A 53 -5.38 -3.05 -5.49
C PHE A 53 -5.29 -1.57 -5.22
N MET A 54 -5.92 -0.76 -6.08
CA MET A 54 -6.15 0.67 -5.81
C MET A 54 -7.47 0.81 -5.06
N MET A 55 -7.47 1.58 -3.97
CA MET A 55 -8.60 1.68 -3.05
C MET A 55 -9.08 3.13 -2.97
N ALA A 56 -10.39 3.34 -3.10
CA ALA A 56 -11.04 4.64 -2.91
C ALA A 56 -11.45 4.86 -1.44
N ASP A 57 -11.67 3.79 -0.69
CA ASP A 57 -11.82 3.75 0.76
C ASP A 57 -11.60 2.31 1.27
N CYS A 58 -11.90 2.04 2.55
CA CYS A 58 -11.72 0.72 3.15
C CYS A 58 -12.60 -0.41 2.57
N LYS A 59 -13.60 -0.10 1.75
CA LYS A 59 -14.59 -1.04 1.22
C LYS A 59 -14.64 -1.07 -0.30
N HIS A 60 -14.25 0.02 -0.96
CA HIS A 60 -14.41 0.18 -2.40
C HIS A 60 -13.07 0.30 -3.11
N TYR A 61 -12.92 -0.45 -4.21
CA TYR A 61 -11.83 -0.29 -5.15
C TYR A 61 -11.95 1.06 -5.87
N ALA A 62 -10.81 1.69 -6.17
CA ALA A 62 -10.78 2.88 -6.99
C ALA A 62 -10.97 2.50 -8.47
N THR A 63 -11.89 3.18 -9.15
CA THR A 63 -12.16 2.97 -10.59
C THR A 63 -11.14 3.67 -11.47
N ASN A 64 -10.50 4.71 -10.95
CA ASN A 64 -9.49 5.51 -11.63
C ASN A 64 -8.46 6.07 -10.64
N THR A 65 -7.37 6.62 -11.18
CA THR A 65 -6.25 7.15 -10.38
C THR A 65 -6.62 8.36 -9.54
N LYS A 66 -7.60 9.18 -9.97
CA LYS A 66 -8.02 10.40 -9.25
C LYS A 66 -8.77 10.10 -7.96
N GLU A 67 -9.45 8.97 -7.91
CA GLU A 67 -10.20 8.47 -6.75
C GLU A 67 -9.33 7.66 -5.78
N CYS A 68 -8.11 7.29 -6.18
CA CYS A 68 -7.24 6.42 -5.41
C CYS A 68 -6.72 7.13 -4.14
N VAL A 69 -7.09 6.59 -2.98
CA VAL A 69 -6.63 7.08 -1.67
C VAL A 69 -5.37 6.36 -1.24
N TYR A 70 -5.36 5.05 -1.41
CA TYR A 70 -4.23 4.20 -1.08
C TYR A 70 -4.18 2.98 -1.99
N ARG A 71 -2.99 2.39 -2.10
CA ARG A 71 -2.78 1.08 -2.71
C ARG A 71 -2.56 0.04 -1.63
N LEU A 72 -3.20 -1.11 -1.80
CA LEU A 72 -2.99 -2.31 -1.01
C LEU A 72 -2.24 -3.32 -1.88
N THR A 73 -1.02 -3.67 -1.50
CA THR A 73 -0.20 -4.65 -2.22
C THR A 73 0.15 -5.82 -1.31
N GLN A 74 -0.13 -7.03 -1.76
CA GLN A 74 0.28 -8.27 -1.09
C GLN A 74 1.60 -8.72 -1.70
N LEU A 75 2.62 -8.88 -0.87
CA LEU A 75 3.97 -9.23 -1.29
C LEU A 75 4.37 -10.57 -0.66
N CYS A 76 5.11 -11.37 -1.41
CA CYS A 76 5.84 -12.53 -0.93
C CYS A 76 7.33 -12.19 -0.90
N ILE A 77 8.00 -12.42 0.22
CA ILE A 77 9.45 -12.32 0.38
C ILE A 77 10.03 -13.72 0.49
N GLN A 78 10.98 -14.02 -0.39
CA GLN A 78 11.74 -15.26 -0.40
C GLN A 78 13.21 -14.97 -0.08
N ASN A 79 13.82 -15.73 0.82
CA ASN A 79 15.26 -15.65 1.11
C ASN A 79 16.03 -16.68 0.28
N CYS A 80 16.78 -16.24 -0.73
CA CYS A 80 17.48 -17.15 -1.64
C CYS A 80 18.79 -17.74 -1.08
N LYS A 81 19.26 -17.29 0.10
CA LYS A 81 20.52 -17.81 0.68
C LYS A 81 20.34 -19.01 1.60
N GLN A 82 19.16 -19.21 2.18
CA GLN A 82 18.89 -20.35 3.03
C GLN A 82 18.32 -21.50 2.19
N LYS A 83 19.05 -22.61 2.14
CA LYS A 83 18.64 -23.86 1.46
C LYS A 83 17.62 -24.68 2.27
N ASN A 84 17.30 -24.27 3.50
CA ASN A 84 16.41 -24.98 4.41
C ASN A 84 15.21 -24.10 4.74
N ASP A 85 14.02 -24.48 4.27
CA ASP A 85 12.66 -24.27 4.82
C ASP A 85 12.33 -22.97 5.59
N GLU A 86 12.97 -21.83 5.32
CA GLU A 86 12.37 -20.55 5.66
C GLU A 86 11.24 -20.27 4.68
N ASN A 87 10.03 -20.64 5.11
CA ASN A 87 8.78 -20.44 4.41
C ASN A 87 8.69 -19.01 3.85
N ASP A 88 8.27 -18.91 2.59
CA ASP A 88 7.82 -17.69 1.93
C ASP A 88 7.07 -16.79 2.92
N ARG A 89 7.58 -15.56 3.09
CA ARG A 89 7.00 -14.61 4.02
C ARG A 89 6.04 -13.68 3.30
N TYR A 90 4.78 -13.76 3.67
CA TYR A 90 3.75 -12.88 3.14
C TYR A 90 3.64 -11.62 3.99
N LEU A 91 3.57 -10.47 3.32
CA LEU A 91 3.33 -9.18 3.96
C LEU A 91 2.36 -8.35 3.12
N THR A 92 1.68 -7.44 3.81
CA THR A 92 0.82 -6.44 3.19
C THR A 92 1.51 -5.09 3.19
N HIS A 93 1.55 -4.41 2.06
CA HIS A 93 2.03 -3.05 1.93
C HIS A 93 0.85 -2.13 1.64
N ILE A 94 0.71 -1.07 2.43
CA ILE A 94 -0.29 -0.02 2.25
C ILE A 94 0.44 1.26 1.91
N CYS A 95 0.26 1.77 0.69
CA CYS A 95 0.80 3.06 0.28
C CYS A 95 -0.31 4.11 0.27
N TYR A 96 -0.29 5.05 1.21
CA TYR A 96 -1.31 6.09 1.36
C TYR A 96 -0.88 7.36 0.61
N TYR A 97 -1.66 7.78 -0.37
CA TYR A 97 -1.28 8.87 -1.29
C TYR A 97 -1.80 10.25 -0.88
N ARG A 98 -2.72 10.32 0.09
CA ARG A 98 -3.45 11.55 0.42
C ARG A 98 -2.93 12.24 1.66
N TRP A 99 -1.66 12.08 2.00
CA TRP A 99 -1.02 12.80 3.10
C TRP A 99 0.17 13.62 2.59
N PRO A 100 -0.02 14.92 2.31
CA PRO A 100 1.09 15.78 1.96
C PRO A 100 1.95 16.10 3.19
N ASP A 101 3.26 16.13 2.98
CA ASP A 101 4.23 16.45 4.03
C ASP A 101 3.88 17.76 4.75
N GLY A 102 3.89 17.71 6.10
CA GLY A 102 3.63 18.86 6.97
C GLY A 102 2.18 19.37 6.96
N ARG A 103 1.23 18.60 6.42
CA ARG A 103 -0.19 18.99 6.33
C ARG A 103 -1.11 17.86 6.82
N LEU A 104 -2.39 18.18 6.96
CA LEU A 104 -3.43 17.18 7.23
C LEU A 104 -3.76 16.37 5.96
N PRO A 105 -4.31 15.15 6.10
CA PRO A 105 -4.76 14.36 4.97
C PRO A 105 -5.74 15.12 4.08
N LEU A 106 -5.57 15.01 2.76
CA LEU A 106 -6.41 15.72 1.80
C LEU A 106 -7.75 15.00 1.60
N PRO A 107 -8.88 15.72 1.52
CA PRO A 107 -10.13 15.16 1.03
C PRO A 107 -10.00 14.76 -0.46
N TRP A 108 -10.79 13.79 -0.92
CA TRP A 108 -10.80 13.32 -2.31
C TRP A 108 -12.22 13.15 -2.86
N GLY A 109 -12.44 13.43 -4.14
CA GLY A 109 -13.76 13.34 -4.75
C GLY A 109 -14.73 14.44 -4.28
N ARG A 110 -15.92 14.50 -4.88
CA ARG A 110 -16.89 15.58 -4.65
C ARG A 110 -17.60 15.52 -3.28
N GLU A 111 -17.52 14.38 -2.57
CA GLU A 111 -18.34 14.13 -1.37
C GLU A 111 -17.54 13.76 -0.10
N ASN A 112 -16.19 13.83 -0.09
CA ASN A 112 -15.43 13.45 1.12
C ASN A 112 -14.91 14.66 1.90
N THR A 113 -15.23 14.67 3.19
CA THR A 113 -14.76 15.67 4.17
C THR A 113 -13.39 15.28 4.76
N LEU A 114 -12.69 16.25 5.33
CA LEU A 114 -11.45 16.02 6.10
C LEU A 114 -11.63 14.95 7.19
N ALA A 115 -12.79 14.94 7.87
CA ALA A 115 -13.12 13.95 8.88
C ALA A 115 -13.19 12.52 8.31
N LYS A 116 -13.73 12.35 7.11
CA LYS A 116 -13.78 11.05 6.42
C LYS A 116 -12.38 10.58 6.02
N ALA A 117 -11.51 11.50 5.59
CA ALA A 117 -10.11 11.19 5.30
C ALA A 117 -9.33 10.73 6.54
N ALA A 118 -9.45 11.48 7.64
CA ALA A 118 -8.84 11.12 8.92
C ALA A 118 -9.36 9.76 9.44
N ASN A 119 -10.67 9.49 9.31
CA ASN A 119 -11.25 8.22 9.72
C ASN A 119 -10.77 7.04 8.87
N THR A 120 -10.61 7.21 7.55
CA THR A 120 -10.05 6.16 6.68
C THR A 120 -8.61 5.84 7.07
N LEU A 121 -7.78 6.87 7.29
CA LEU A 121 -6.41 6.68 7.75
C LEU A 121 -6.34 5.96 9.11
N LEU A 122 -7.19 6.36 10.07
CA LEU A 122 -7.29 5.69 11.37
C LEU A 122 -7.70 4.21 11.20
N LYS A 123 -8.68 3.93 10.33
CA LYS A 123 -9.09 2.56 10.02
C LYS A 123 -7.95 1.75 9.41
N LEU A 124 -7.14 2.32 8.52
CA LEU A 124 -5.95 1.66 7.99
C LEU A 124 -4.95 1.32 9.10
N PHE A 125 -4.66 2.26 10.00
CA PHE A 125 -3.81 1.98 11.17
C PHE A 125 -4.38 0.88 12.07
N LEU A 126 -5.71 0.88 12.30
CA LEU A 126 -6.38 -0.17 13.06
C LEU A 126 -6.37 -1.52 12.34
N MET A 127 -6.49 -1.54 11.00
CA MET A 127 -6.39 -2.77 10.20
C MET A 127 -5.02 -3.43 10.34
N VAL A 128 -3.96 -2.62 10.44
CA VAL A 128 -2.59 -3.11 10.68
C VAL A 128 -2.43 -3.74 12.06
N ASN A 129 -3.17 -3.27 13.06
CA ASN A 129 -3.19 -3.86 14.39
C ASN A 129 -4.09 -5.11 14.50
N ASN A 130 -5.06 -5.29 13.60
CA ASN A 130 -6.09 -6.35 13.63
C ASN A 130 -6.06 -7.27 12.39
N ILE A 131 -4.87 -7.69 11.94
CA ILE A 131 -4.67 -8.55 10.75
C ILE A 131 -5.41 -9.91 10.81
N TYR A 132 -6.08 -10.25 11.91
CA TYR A 132 -6.87 -11.49 12.02
C TYR A 132 -8.21 -11.47 11.27
N HIS A 133 -8.76 -10.32 10.88
CA HIS A 133 -10.16 -10.26 10.38
C HIS A 133 -10.34 -10.11 8.86
N PHE A 134 -9.30 -9.81 8.08
CA PHE A 134 -9.48 -9.59 6.63
C PHE A 134 -9.46 -10.88 5.80
N PHE A 135 -8.98 -12.00 6.35
CA PHE A 135 -8.98 -13.30 5.65
C PHE A 135 -10.33 -14.04 5.71
N SER A 136 -11.37 -13.48 6.34
CA SER A 136 -12.67 -14.15 6.51
C SER A 136 -13.83 -13.53 5.72
N PHE A 137 -13.57 -12.79 4.63
CA PHE A 137 -14.65 -12.32 3.76
C PHE A 137 -14.68 -13.06 2.41
N ASN A 138 -15.44 -14.17 2.45
CA ASN A 138 -16.30 -14.73 1.40
C ASN A 138 -15.65 -15.23 0.10
N TYR A 139 -15.24 -16.49 0.13
CA TYR A 139 -15.62 -17.42 -0.95
C TYR A 139 -17.10 -17.77 -0.76
N HIS A 140 -17.97 -17.21 -1.59
CA HIS A 140 -19.26 -17.80 -1.97
C HIS A 140 -19.66 -17.26 -3.33
#